data_AF-A0A3D4ANT4-F1
#
_entry.id   AF-A0A3D4ANT4-F1
#
_cell.length_a   1.000
_cell.length_b   1.000
_cell.length_c   1.000
_cell.angle_alpha   90.00
_cell.angle_beta   90.00
_cell.angle_gamma   90.00
#
_symmetry.space_group_name_H-M   'P 1'
#
loop_
_entity.id
_entity.type
_entity.pdbx_description
1 polymer ?
#
loop_
_entity_poly.entity_id
_entity_poly.type
_entity_poly.pdbx_seq_one_letter_code
_entity_poly.pdbx_strand_id
1 'polypeptide(L)'
;MNSIFKLSKQSQANTKKRFYFNCSANAFVILMACYYGLIINIPFMHGAFSAITSLHTFSWLFLFSVPLLLVCLLVIFFSLVSVRGLLKPINYLLLVLSSAALYGSLNYGVVFDYSMIQNAAETDSSEALSYLNLQLVGFLLLFGALPAFVLSRINVNCARPHKEILSRIKLLLACGALIALVVVNFYADYAATGRNNRILKKEIIPFQYLSSGYKYARDQLLYSDIKFKNIDTTPTLASPSTTRVTVIVVGETARAENFSYQGYERNTNQYTQKHNVTYFDNVSSCGTATAVSVPCMFSLQTHANFSRLDSDNQQNVIDLIQQAGADVLWVDNNSGCKNVCSRVPTTNIDTKASELCDGKYCFDEALLAPLKHKLANLSQANTLIVLHMMGSHGP
;
A
#
# COMPACT_ATOMS: atom_id res chain seq x y z
N MET A 1 33.01 -3.29 -77.75
CA MET A 1 33.16 -2.13 -76.84
C MET A 1 31.88 -2.01 -76.03
N ASN A 2 31.91 -2.53 -74.79
CA ASN A 2 30.77 -2.66 -73.88
C ASN A 2 30.68 -1.48 -72.91
N SER A 3 29.48 -1.29 -72.33
CA SER A 3 29.09 -0.41 -71.20
C SER A 3 28.49 0.94 -71.64
N ILE A 4 27.18 1.05 -71.92
CA ILE A 4 25.99 0.92 -71.06
C ILE A 4 26.03 1.83 -69.83
N PHE A 5 25.16 2.84 -69.89
CA PHE A 5 24.67 3.73 -68.85
C PHE A 5 24.55 3.06 -67.46
N LYS A 6 25.20 3.64 -66.46
CA LYS A 6 24.81 3.48 -65.05
C LYS A 6 24.52 4.85 -64.44
N LEU A 7 23.23 5.15 -64.39
CA LEU A 7 22.65 6.13 -63.47
C LEU A 7 23.05 5.77 -62.04
N SER A 8 23.89 6.60 -61.40
CA SER A 8 24.07 6.54 -59.95
C SER A 8 22.90 7.26 -59.28
N LYS A 9 21.93 6.47 -58.81
CA LYS A 9 20.94 6.92 -57.82
C LYS A 9 21.70 7.29 -56.54
N GLN A 10 21.94 8.57 -56.34
CA GLN A 10 22.40 9.10 -55.07
C GLN A 10 21.24 8.97 -54.08
N SER A 11 21.24 7.89 -53.29
CA SER A 11 20.36 7.74 -52.13
C SER A 11 20.74 8.83 -51.13
N GLN A 12 19.94 9.90 -51.08
CA GLN A 12 19.95 10.83 -49.96
C GLN A 12 19.49 10.08 -48.71
N ALA A 13 20.45 9.49 -47.99
CA ALA A 13 20.27 9.00 -46.64
C ALA A 13 20.01 10.21 -45.74
N ASN A 14 18.73 10.54 -45.60
CA ASN A 14 18.20 11.57 -44.72
C ASN A 14 18.43 11.11 -43.27
N THR A 15 19.66 11.27 -42.77
CA THR A 15 20.05 10.96 -41.39
C THR A 15 19.46 12.04 -40.50
N LYS A 16 18.22 11.83 -40.05
CA LYS A 16 17.69 12.49 -38.86
C LYS A 16 18.67 12.18 -37.72
N LYS A 17 19.59 13.10 -37.42
CA LYS A 17 20.45 13.08 -36.23
C LYS A 17 19.54 13.05 -35.00
N ARG A 18 19.14 11.86 -34.57
CA ARG A 18 18.49 11.67 -33.28
C ARG A 18 19.55 11.98 -32.23
N PHE A 19 19.31 13.01 -31.42
CA PHE A 19 20.17 13.36 -30.29
C PHE A 19 20.20 12.18 -29.32
N TYR A 20 21.27 11.39 -29.37
CA TYR A 20 21.55 10.33 -28.41
C TYR A 20 22.75 10.75 -27.56
N PHE A 21 22.58 10.73 -26.25
CA PHE A 21 23.69 10.93 -25.31
C PHE A 21 24.33 9.59 -25.02
N ASN A 22 25.66 9.50 -25.12
CA ASN A 22 26.39 8.27 -24.81
C ASN A 22 26.90 8.34 -23.36
N CYS A 23 26.63 7.31 -22.56
CA CYS A 23 27.19 7.20 -21.21
C CYS A 23 27.64 5.77 -20.89
N SER A 24 28.51 5.61 -19.89
CA SER A 24 28.83 4.28 -19.34
C SER A 24 27.66 3.75 -18.50
N ALA A 25 27.61 2.44 -18.26
CA ALA A 25 26.53 1.87 -17.44
C ALA A 25 26.64 2.31 -15.96
N ASN A 26 27.85 2.64 -15.48
CA ASN A 26 28.03 3.23 -14.15
C ASN A 26 27.52 4.67 -14.08
N ALA A 27 27.77 5.49 -15.11
CA ALA A 27 27.21 6.84 -15.17
C ALA A 27 25.68 6.81 -15.21
N PHE A 28 25.09 5.85 -15.93
CA PHE A 28 23.64 5.63 -15.93
C PHE A 28 23.10 5.31 -14.53
N VAL A 29 23.76 4.38 -13.82
CA VAL A 29 23.37 4.00 -12.45
C VAL A 29 23.47 5.19 -11.48
N ILE A 30 24.53 5.99 -11.58
CA ILE A 30 24.70 7.19 -10.74
C ILE A 30 23.59 8.21 -11.04
N LEU A 31 23.29 8.47 -12.32
CA LEU A 31 22.20 9.37 -12.71
C LEU A 31 20.86 8.93 -12.12
N MET A 32 20.55 7.63 -12.20
CA MET A 32 19.34 7.05 -11.60
C MET A 32 19.32 7.20 -10.09
N ALA A 33 20.43 6.88 -9.41
CA ALA A 33 20.53 7.00 -7.97
C ALA A 33 20.38 8.46 -7.50
N CYS A 34 20.94 9.42 -8.22
CA CYS A 34 20.75 10.84 -7.93
C CYS A 34 19.31 11.28 -8.14
N TYR A 35 18.66 10.88 -9.24
CA TYR A 35 17.25 11.18 -9.47
C TYR A 35 16.38 10.59 -8.35
N TYR A 36 16.64 9.35 -7.96
CA TYR A 36 15.89 8.71 -6.88
C TYR A 36 16.15 9.37 -5.52
N GLY A 37 17.40 9.63 -5.20
CA GLY A 37 17.78 10.20 -3.91
C GLY A 37 17.29 11.63 -3.73
N LEU A 38 17.32 12.44 -4.79
CA LEU A 38 17.04 13.87 -4.70
C LEU A 38 15.60 14.25 -5.08
N ILE A 39 14.92 13.46 -5.92
CA ILE A 39 13.56 13.78 -6.40
C ILE A 39 12.55 12.75 -5.89
N ILE A 40 12.78 11.45 -6.14
CA ILE A 40 11.80 10.42 -5.74
C ILE A 40 11.70 10.28 -4.22
N ASN A 41 12.77 10.53 -3.48
CA ASN A 41 12.79 10.44 -2.01
C ASN A 41 12.58 11.79 -1.32
N ILE A 42 11.95 12.78 -1.97
CA ILE A 42 11.58 14.04 -1.32
C ILE A 42 10.81 13.83 0.01
N PRO A 43 9.81 12.92 0.11
CA PRO A 43 9.11 12.67 1.37
C PRO A 43 10.07 12.26 2.50
N PHE A 44 10.93 11.28 2.24
CA PHE A 44 11.96 10.85 3.18
C PHE A 44 12.93 11.98 3.54
N MET A 45 13.39 12.76 2.56
CA MET A 45 14.30 13.87 2.80
C MET A 45 13.67 14.94 3.69
N HIS A 46 12.42 15.30 3.42
CA HIS A 46 11.67 16.24 4.22
C HIS A 46 11.49 15.71 5.66
N GLY A 47 11.06 14.46 5.83
CA GLY A 47 10.93 13.82 7.14
C GLY A 47 12.25 13.76 7.91
N ALA A 48 13.34 13.36 7.25
CA ALA A 48 14.66 13.29 7.86
C ALA A 48 15.18 14.68 8.25
N PHE A 49 15.04 15.68 7.38
CA PHE A 49 15.50 17.04 7.67
C PHE A 49 14.67 17.68 8.78
N SER A 50 13.35 17.49 8.78
CA SER A 50 12.48 17.94 9.87
C SER A 50 12.87 17.29 11.20
N ALA A 51 13.14 15.98 11.21
CA ALA A 51 13.56 15.27 12.41
C ALA A 51 14.91 15.81 12.96
N ILE A 52 15.89 16.05 12.08
CA ILE A 52 17.22 16.54 12.46
C ILE A 52 17.17 18.00 12.94
N THR A 53 16.44 18.86 12.22
CA THR A 53 16.34 20.29 12.55
C THR A 53 15.47 20.57 13.78
N SER A 54 14.65 19.61 14.21
CA SER A 54 13.90 19.68 15.48
C SER A 54 14.78 19.46 16.72
N LEU A 55 16.01 18.96 16.55
CA LEU A 55 16.95 18.79 17.65
C LEU A 55 17.48 20.16 18.10
N HIS A 56 17.67 20.33 19.41
CA HIS A 56 18.24 21.57 19.99
C HIS A 56 19.61 21.92 19.41
N THR A 57 20.42 20.91 19.08
CA THR A 57 21.74 21.06 18.45
C THR A 57 21.92 19.99 17.40
N PHE A 58 22.28 20.38 16.17
CA PHE A 58 22.64 19.44 15.10
C PHE A 58 23.82 20.00 14.27
N SER A 59 24.53 19.11 13.59
CA SER A 59 25.62 19.48 12.67
C SER A 59 25.13 19.59 11.24
N TRP A 60 25.49 20.66 10.53
CA TRP A 60 25.22 20.80 9.10
C TRP A 60 25.85 19.67 8.27
N LEU A 61 27.03 19.17 8.69
CA LEU A 61 27.67 18.03 8.05
C LEU A 61 26.84 16.76 8.18
N PHE A 62 26.19 16.55 9.34
CA PHE A 62 25.27 15.44 9.52
C PHE A 62 24.05 15.57 8.60
N LEU A 63 23.43 16.75 8.54
CA LEU A 63 22.27 17.03 7.68
C LEU A 63 22.58 16.72 6.20
N PHE A 64 23.70 17.23 5.68
CA PHE A 64 24.12 16.97 4.29
C PHE A 64 24.65 15.56 4.05
N SER A 65 25.00 14.82 5.12
CA SER A 65 25.36 13.41 4.98
C SER A 65 24.17 12.52 4.60
N VAL A 66 22.93 12.92 4.91
CA VAL A 66 21.73 12.11 4.64
C VAL A 66 21.49 11.90 3.14
N PRO A 67 21.46 12.94 2.28
CA PRO A 67 21.36 12.75 0.85
C PRO A 67 22.52 11.95 0.26
N LEU A 68 23.74 12.19 0.73
CA LEU A 68 24.92 11.45 0.29
C LEU A 68 24.79 9.96 0.59
N LEU A 69 24.41 9.62 1.83
CA LEU A 69 24.21 8.25 2.27
C LEU A 69 23.13 7.55 1.44
N LEU A 70 21.98 8.21 1.24
CA LEU A 70 20.89 7.66 0.44
C LEU A 70 21.31 7.42 -1.01
N VAL A 71 21.99 8.38 -1.65
CA VAL A 71 22.48 8.21 -3.02
C VAL A 71 23.48 7.05 -3.10
N CYS A 72 24.41 6.92 -2.15
CA CYS A 72 25.33 5.77 -2.12
C CYS A 72 24.59 4.42 -2.01
N LEU A 73 23.57 4.32 -1.14
CA LEU A 73 22.75 3.11 -1.02
C LEU A 73 21.98 2.80 -2.31
N LEU A 74 21.43 3.82 -2.96
CA LEU A 74 20.74 3.67 -4.25
C LEU A 74 21.70 3.28 -5.37
N VAL A 75 22.93 3.81 -5.41
CA VAL A 75 23.96 3.38 -6.37
C VAL A 75 24.27 1.90 -6.19
N ILE A 76 24.42 1.43 -4.95
CA ILE A 76 24.64 0.00 -4.66
C ILE A 76 23.44 -0.83 -5.16
N PHE A 77 22.22 -0.43 -4.83
CA PHE A 77 21.01 -1.11 -5.27
C PHE A 77 20.89 -1.21 -6.79
N PHE A 78 20.97 -0.07 -7.49
CA PHE A 78 20.86 -0.05 -8.95
C PHE A 78 22.03 -0.76 -9.63
N SER A 79 23.21 -0.79 -9.01
CA SER A 79 24.35 -1.59 -9.48
C SER A 79 24.08 -3.10 -9.47
N LEU A 80 23.34 -3.59 -8.46
CA LEU A 80 22.98 -5.00 -8.32
C LEU A 80 21.82 -5.39 -9.25
N VAL A 81 20.82 -4.53 -9.38
CA VAL A 81 19.62 -4.80 -10.19
C VAL A 81 19.87 -4.60 -11.69
N SER A 82 20.78 -3.70 -12.06
CA SER A 82 21.03 -3.35 -13.46
C SER A 82 22.01 -4.31 -14.15
N VAL A 83 21.49 -5.47 -14.58
CA VAL A 83 22.23 -6.43 -15.42
C VAL A 83 22.16 -6.05 -16.90
N ARG A 84 23.17 -6.48 -17.68
CA ARG A 84 23.26 -6.17 -19.12
C ARG A 84 22.01 -6.68 -19.85
N GLY A 85 21.38 -5.82 -20.66
CA GLY A 85 20.15 -6.13 -21.40
C GLY A 85 18.86 -5.79 -20.64
N LEU A 86 18.78 -6.06 -19.34
CA LEU A 86 17.61 -5.74 -18.52
C LEU A 86 17.69 -4.38 -17.81
N LEU A 87 18.84 -3.71 -17.88
CA LEU A 87 19.07 -2.40 -17.27
C LEU A 87 17.97 -1.39 -17.62
N LYS A 88 17.61 -1.20 -18.89
CA LYS A 88 16.57 -0.23 -19.27
C LYS A 88 15.17 -0.66 -18.84
N PRO A 89 14.67 -1.87 -19.18
CA PRO A 89 13.33 -2.31 -18.79
C PRO A 89 13.07 -2.25 -17.28
N ILE A 90 14.00 -2.75 -16.45
CA ILE A 90 13.82 -2.76 -15.00
C ILE A 90 13.77 -1.34 -14.45
N ASN A 91 14.67 -0.46 -14.90
CA ASN A 91 14.68 0.93 -14.43
C ASN A 91 13.42 1.71 -14.84
N TYR A 92 12.85 1.44 -16.03
CA TYR A 92 11.57 2.05 -16.43
C TYR A 92 10.41 1.59 -15.55
N LEU A 93 10.32 0.28 -15.28
CA LEU A 93 9.29 -0.27 -14.41
C LEU A 93 9.42 0.32 -12.99
N LEU A 94 10.63 0.31 -12.42
CA LEU A 94 10.88 0.88 -11.10
C LEU A 94 10.51 2.36 -11.06
N LEU A 95 10.83 3.12 -12.10
CA LEU A 95 10.56 4.55 -12.16
C LEU A 95 9.06 4.87 -12.18
N VAL A 96 8.27 4.12 -12.96
CA VAL A 96 6.81 4.28 -12.96
C VAL A 96 6.24 3.95 -11.60
N LEU A 97 6.59 2.80 -11.02
CA LEU A 97 6.12 2.39 -9.68
C LEU A 97 6.54 3.39 -8.60
N SER A 98 7.78 3.87 -8.65
CA SER A 98 8.31 4.84 -7.69
C SER A 98 7.68 6.22 -7.85
N SER A 99 7.28 6.62 -9.05
CA SER A 99 6.55 7.87 -9.27
C SER A 99 5.12 7.81 -8.71
N ALA A 100 4.46 6.65 -8.81
CA ALA A 100 3.17 6.42 -8.16
C ALA A 100 3.31 6.41 -6.64
N ALA A 101 4.37 5.76 -6.11
CA ALA A 101 4.66 5.77 -4.69
C ALA A 101 4.94 7.18 -4.16
N LEU A 102 5.75 7.97 -4.89
CA LEU A 102 5.99 9.37 -4.56
C LEU A 102 4.68 10.18 -4.52
N TYR A 103 3.79 10.01 -5.50
CA TYR A 103 2.51 10.70 -5.52
C TYR A 103 1.67 10.36 -4.29
N GLY A 104 1.57 9.07 -3.94
CA GLY A 104 0.83 8.61 -2.77
C GLY A 104 1.41 9.15 -1.46
N SER A 105 2.73 9.18 -1.34
CA SER A 105 3.39 9.73 -0.15
C SER A 105 3.21 11.26 -0.03
N LEU A 106 3.27 12.01 -1.12
CA LEU A 106 3.12 13.47 -1.09
C LEU A 106 1.67 13.95 -0.88
N ASN A 107 0.70 13.32 -1.56
CA ASN A 107 -0.69 13.80 -1.55
C ASN A 107 -1.55 13.13 -0.48
N TYR A 108 -1.23 11.89 -0.12
CA TYR A 108 -2.04 11.10 0.82
C TYR A 108 -1.28 10.70 2.09
N GLY A 109 0.00 11.04 2.23
CA GLY A 109 0.82 10.64 3.38
C GLY A 109 1.03 9.13 3.48
N VAL A 110 0.84 8.40 2.38
CA VAL A 110 0.90 6.94 2.36
C VAL A 110 2.33 6.44 2.51
N VAL A 111 2.49 5.45 3.38
CA VAL A 111 3.70 4.63 3.50
C VAL A 111 3.41 3.25 2.92
N PHE A 112 4.17 2.87 1.90
CA PHE A 112 3.99 1.60 1.17
C PHE A 112 4.57 0.39 1.92
N ASP A 113 4.14 0.20 3.16
CA ASP A 113 4.50 -0.96 3.96
C ASP A 113 3.66 -2.21 3.63
N TYR A 114 3.88 -3.31 4.35
CA TYR A 114 3.20 -4.58 4.09
C TYR A 114 1.67 -4.41 4.04
N SER A 115 1.11 -3.65 4.97
CA SER A 115 -0.34 -3.44 5.05
C SER A 115 -0.87 -2.69 3.84
N MET A 116 -0.13 -1.70 3.35
CA MET A 116 -0.53 -0.95 2.15
C MET A 116 -0.42 -1.80 0.87
N ILE A 117 0.58 -2.66 0.77
CA ILE A 117 0.66 -3.63 -0.34
C ILE A 117 -0.54 -4.59 -0.28
N GLN A 118 -0.90 -5.06 0.91
CA GLN A 118 -2.07 -5.90 1.11
C GLN A 118 -3.37 -5.16 0.74
N ASN A 119 -3.54 -3.91 1.17
CA ASN A 119 -4.70 -3.09 0.81
C ASN A 119 -4.80 -2.96 -0.73
N ALA A 120 -3.69 -2.66 -1.41
CA ALA A 120 -3.65 -2.54 -2.86
C ALA A 120 -3.91 -3.88 -3.59
N ALA A 121 -3.72 -5.01 -2.92
CA ALA A 121 -3.99 -6.35 -3.48
C ALA A 121 -5.42 -6.84 -3.19
N GLU A 122 -6.02 -6.45 -2.06
CA GLU A 122 -7.38 -6.84 -1.64
C GLU A 122 -8.47 -5.84 -2.07
N THR A 123 -8.08 -4.66 -2.55
CA THR A 123 -9.02 -3.64 -3.06
C THR A 123 -9.74 -4.10 -4.33
N ASP A 124 -10.96 -3.63 -4.53
CA ASP A 124 -11.70 -3.87 -5.77
C ASP A 124 -11.38 -2.83 -6.85
N SER A 125 -11.82 -3.09 -8.08
CA SER A 125 -11.52 -2.21 -9.21
C SER A 125 -12.16 -0.82 -9.07
N SER A 126 -13.33 -0.72 -8.44
CA SER A 126 -13.99 0.57 -8.25
C SER A 126 -13.20 1.42 -7.25
N GLU A 127 -12.79 0.84 -6.13
CA GLU A 127 -11.94 1.48 -5.12
C GLU A 127 -10.57 1.87 -5.70
N ALA A 128 -9.91 1.01 -6.48
CA ALA A 128 -8.65 1.39 -7.12
C ALA A 128 -8.81 2.53 -8.14
N LEU A 129 -9.91 2.56 -8.90
CA LEU A 129 -10.17 3.57 -9.91
C LEU A 129 -10.60 4.92 -9.35
N SER A 130 -11.13 4.99 -8.12
CA SER A 130 -11.51 6.27 -7.48
C SER A 130 -10.31 7.20 -7.26
N TYR A 131 -9.11 6.63 -7.09
CA TYR A 131 -7.87 7.39 -6.97
C TYR A 131 -7.35 7.97 -8.30
N LEU A 132 -7.91 7.56 -9.45
CA LEU A 132 -7.51 8.10 -10.75
C LEU A 132 -8.08 9.50 -10.96
N ASN A 133 -7.19 10.47 -11.09
CA ASN A 133 -7.54 11.84 -11.42
C ASN A 133 -6.48 12.46 -12.35
N LEU A 134 -6.80 13.64 -12.93
CA LEU A 134 -5.91 14.34 -13.86
C LEU A 134 -4.58 14.75 -13.22
N GLN A 135 -4.58 15.04 -11.91
CA GLN A 135 -3.37 15.40 -11.17
C GLN A 135 -2.40 14.21 -11.09
N LEU A 136 -2.91 13.01 -10.78
CA LEU A 136 -2.12 11.77 -10.80
C LEU A 136 -1.52 11.52 -12.19
N VAL A 137 -2.33 11.64 -13.25
CA VAL A 137 -1.86 11.44 -14.63
C VAL A 137 -0.75 12.43 -14.98
N GLY A 138 -0.96 13.72 -14.72
CA GLY A 138 0.06 14.76 -14.93
C GLY A 138 1.33 14.50 -14.12
N PHE A 139 1.19 14.03 -12.89
CA PHE A 139 2.31 13.70 -12.01
C PHE A 139 3.12 12.51 -12.52
N LEU A 140 2.46 11.42 -12.92
CA LEU A 140 3.13 10.25 -13.51
C LEU A 140 3.83 10.59 -14.82
N LEU A 141 3.25 11.48 -15.63
CA LEU A 141 3.88 11.97 -16.85
C LEU A 141 5.15 12.77 -16.53
N LEU A 142 5.10 13.67 -15.54
CA LEU A 142 6.22 14.55 -15.19
C LEU A 142 7.36 13.82 -14.45
N PHE A 143 7.04 13.00 -13.45
CA PHE A 143 8.03 12.36 -12.57
C PHE A 143 8.35 10.91 -12.93
N GLY A 144 7.57 10.29 -13.81
CA GLY A 144 7.80 8.94 -14.32
C GLY A 144 8.14 8.92 -15.81
N ALA A 145 7.18 9.30 -16.66
CA ALA A 145 7.30 9.14 -18.11
C ALA A 145 8.35 10.07 -18.74
N LEU A 146 8.45 11.32 -18.31
CA LEU A 146 9.43 12.28 -18.82
C LEU A 146 10.87 11.84 -18.50
N PRO A 147 11.24 11.50 -17.24
CA PRO A 147 12.57 10.96 -16.97
C PRO A 147 12.80 9.62 -17.70
N ALA A 148 11.79 8.73 -17.79
CA ALA A 148 11.91 7.49 -18.58
C ALA A 148 12.22 7.78 -20.06
N PHE A 149 11.56 8.79 -20.63
CA PHE A 149 11.80 9.26 -21.99
C PHE A 149 13.23 9.78 -22.15
N VAL A 150 13.70 10.64 -21.24
CA VAL A 150 15.09 11.14 -21.24
C VAL A 150 16.08 9.98 -21.19
N LEU A 151 15.89 9.02 -20.28
CA LEU A 151 16.72 7.82 -20.14
C LEU A 151 16.70 6.95 -21.40
N SER A 152 15.58 6.90 -22.13
CA SER A 152 15.47 6.15 -23.38
C SER A 152 16.39 6.69 -24.49
N ARG A 153 16.67 8.00 -24.46
CA ARG A 153 17.58 8.68 -25.40
C ARG A 153 19.05 8.52 -25.02
N ILE A 154 19.35 7.90 -23.88
CA ILE A 154 20.72 7.62 -23.47
C ILE A 154 21.15 6.27 -24.04
N ASN A 155 22.18 6.26 -24.88
CA ASN A 155 22.84 5.05 -25.34
C ASN A 155 23.87 4.62 -24.30
N VAL A 156 23.58 3.49 -23.64
CA VAL A 156 24.45 2.93 -22.61
C VAL A 156 25.51 2.07 -23.30
N ASN A 157 26.73 2.58 -23.31
CA ASN A 157 27.90 1.89 -23.85
C ASN A 157 28.45 0.96 -22.78
N CYS A 158 28.05 -0.32 -22.83
CA CYS A 158 28.60 -1.34 -21.93
C CYS A 158 30.01 -1.73 -22.38
N ALA A 159 30.97 -1.70 -21.47
CA ALA A 159 32.31 -2.18 -21.75
C ALA A 159 32.33 -3.72 -21.91
N ARG A 160 33.52 -4.28 -22.22
CA ARG A 160 33.72 -5.74 -22.17
C ARG A 160 33.36 -6.25 -20.76
N PRO A 161 32.72 -7.43 -20.62
CA PRO A 161 32.16 -7.88 -19.33
C PRO A 161 33.11 -7.80 -18.14
N HIS A 162 34.38 -8.22 -18.30
CA HIS A 162 35.38 -8.14 -17.24
C HIS A 162 35.73 -6.70 -16.81
N LYS A 163 35.83 -5.77 -17.78
CA LYS A 163 36.10 -4.34 -17.46
C LYS A 163 34.89 -3.69 -16.80
N GLU A 164 33.69 -4.06 -17.24
CA GLU A 164 32.44 -3.58 -16.66
C GLU A 164 32.30 -4.04 -15.20
N ILE A 165 32.51 -5.33 -14.94
CA ILE A 165 32.47 -5.90 -13.59
C ILE A 165 33.53 -5.23 -12.69
N LEU A 166 34.77 -5.08 -13.17
CA LEU A 166 35.81 -4.41 -12.40
C LEU A 166 35.45 -2.94 -12.10
N SER A 167 34.90 -2.21 -13.08
CA SER A 167 34.44 -0.84 -12.89
C SER A 167 33.27 -0.77 -11.90
N ARG A 168 32.34 -1.73 -11.96
CA ARG A 168 31.22 -1.86 -11.00
C ARG A 168 31.72 -2.13 -9.59
N ILE A 169 32.68 -3.05 -9.41
CA ILE A 169 33.29 -3.33 -8.11
C ILE A 169 33.95 -2.08 -7.54
N LYS A 170 34.71 -1.33 -8.36
CA LYS A 170 35.30 -0.05 -7.91
C LYS A 170 34.25 0.95 -7.44
N LEU A 171 33.13 1.07 -8.16
CA LEU A 171 32.03 1.95 -7.78
C LEU A 171 31.39 1.51 -6.45
N LEU A 172 31.16 0.21 -6.27
CA LEU A 172 30.62 -0.36 -5.03
C LEU A 172 31.57 -0.14 -3.85
N LEU A 173 32.87 -0.35 -4.04
CA LEU A 173 33.89 -0.10 -3.02
C LEU A 173 33.96 1.39 -2.64
N ALA A 174 33.91 2.29 -3.63
CA ALA A 174 33.89 3.72 -3.38
C ALA A 174 32.65 4.15 -2.58
N CYS A 175 31.46 3.65 -2.95
CA CYS A 175 30.23 3.92 -2.19
C CYS A 175 30.30 3.31 -0.78
N GLY A 176 30.83 2.10 -0.64
CA GLY A 176 31.02 1.45 0.66
C GLY A 176 31.97 2.23 1.58
N ALA A 177 33.07 2.74 1.03
CA ALA A 177 34.02 3.58 1.76
C ALA A 177 33.38 4.92 2.20
N LEU A 178 32.59 5.56 1.33
CA LEU A 178 31.84 6.78 1.68
C LEU A 178 30.80 6.51 2.77
N ILE A 179 30.04 5.42 2.67
CA ILE A 179 29.09 5.00 3.71
C ILE A 179 29.83 4.78 5.04
N ALA A 180 30.95 4.05 5.02
CA ALA A 180 31.75 3.80 6.22
C ALA A 180 32.25 5.11 6.84
N LEU A 181 32.75 6.04 6.03
CA LEU A 181 33.18 7.36 6.48
C LEU A 181 32.04 8.13 7.16
N VAL A 182 30.86 8.16 6.55
CA VAL A 182 29.67 8.83 7.13
C VAL A 182 29.25 8.17 8.44
N VAL A 183 29.14 6.83 8.45
CA VAL A 183 28.67 6.09 9.64
C VAL A 183 29.65 6.22 10.80
N VAL A 184 30.96 6.15 10.58
CA VAL A 184 31.95 6.30 11.66
C VAL A 184 31.86 7.68 12.31
N ASN A 185 31.59 8.73 11.53
CA ASN A 185 31.53 10.10 12.05
C ASN A 185 30.16 10.47 12.66
N PHE A 186 29.06 9.84 12.21
CA PHE A 186 27.69 10.24 12.58
C PHE A 186 26.82 9.10 13.12
N TYR A 187 27.41 7.97 13.56
CA TYR A 187 26.67 6.79 14.02
C TYR A 187 25.62 7.12 15.09
N ALA A 188 26.01 7.88 16.12
CA ALA A 188 25.13 8.23 17.23
C ALA A 188 23.92 9.04 16.75
N ASP A 189 24.14 10.01 15.87
CA ASP A 189 23.08 10.87 15.32
C ASP A 189 22.09 10.08 14.45
N TYR A 190 22.59 9.21 13.57
CA TYR A 190 21.76 8.30 12.78
C TYR A 190 20.98 7.32 13.67
N ALA A 191 21.63 6.76 14.70
CA ALA A 191 21.00 5.82 15.62
C ALA A 191 19.92 6.48 16.49
N ALA A 192 20.12 7.72 16.94
CA ALA A 192 19.12 8.49 17.68
C ALA A 192 17.95 8.88 16.77
N THR A 193 18.24 9.51 15.63
CA THR A 193 17.22 9.96 14.66
C THR A 193 16.36 8.78 14.19
N GLY A 194 16.98 7.66 13.84
CA GLY A 194 16.27 6.46 13.38
C GLY A 194 15.50 5.70 14.47
N ARG A 195 15.88 5.82 15.75
CA ARG A 195 15.13 5.24 16.88
C ARG A 195 13.88 6.05 17.21
N ASN A 196 14.00 7.38 17.17
CA ASN A 196 12.92 8.30 17.48
C ASN A 196 11.94 8.45 16.31
N ASN A 197 12.41 8.25 15.08
CA ASN A 197 11.62 8.41 13.86
C ASN A 197 11.64 7.12 13.03
N ARG A 198 11.11 6.03 13.61
CA ARG A 198 11.14 4.69 12.97
C ARG A 198 10.45 4.66 11.60
N ILE A 199 9.49 5.56 11.37
CA ILE A 199 8.74 5.69 10.12
C ILE A 199 9.64 6.04 8.93
N LEU A 200 10.69 6.83 9.13
CA LEU A 200 11.57 7.31 8.04
C LEU A 200 12.17 6.17 7.23
N LYS A 201 12.51 5.05 7.88
CA LYS A 201 13.04 3.87 7.18
C LYS A 201 12.03 3.27 6.20
N LYS A 202 10.74 3.37 6.52
CA LYS A 202 9.65 2.89 5.67
C LYS A 202 9.29 3.87 4.55
N GLU A 203 9.77 5.10 4.58
CA GLU A 203 9.50 6.10 3.52
C GLU A 203 10.48 5.99 2.34
N ILE A 204 11.53 5.17 2.45
CA ILE A 204 12.58 5.12 1.43
C ILE A 204 12.12 4.33 0.21
N ILE A 205 12.04 5.03 -0.93
CA ILE A 205 11.66 4.50 -2.24
C ILE A 205 12.94 4.15 -3.05
N PRO A 206 13.06 2.98 -3.69
CA PRO A 206 12.03 1.94 -3.85
C PRO A 206 12.10 0.82 -2.80
N PHE A 207 13.02 0.92 -1.82
CA PHE A 207 13.33 -0.18 -0.91
C PHE A 207 12.11 -0.68 -0.14
N GLN A 208 11.29 0.22 0.40
CA GLN A 208 10.17 -0.19 1.23
C GLN A 208 9.15 -1.00 0.44
N TYR A 209 8.59 -0.45 -0.65
CA TYR A 209 7.54 -1.13 -1.40
C TYR A 209 8.05 -2.44 -2.03
N LEU A 210 9.32 -2.51 -2.44
CA LEU A 210 9.92 -3.76 -2.95
C LEU A 210 10.04 -4.81 -1.86
N SER A 211 10.53 -4.42 -0.68
CA SER A 211 10.68 -5.36 0.44
C SER A 211 9.34 -5.83 0.99
N SER A 212 8.34 -4.95 1.08
CA SER A 212 6.97 -5.26 1.47
C SER A 212 6.28 -6.13 0.42
N GLY A 213 6.44 -5.81 -0.86
CA GLY A 213 5.93 -6.60 -1.98
C GLY A 213 6.49 -8.01 -2.00
N TYR A 214 7.81 -8.15 -1.79
CA TYR A 214 8.44 -9.46 -1.64
C TYR A 214 7.89 -10.24 -0.45
N LYS A 215 7.78 -9.62 0.73
CA LYS A 215 7.22 -10.26 1.92
C LYS A 215 5.78 -10.72 1.68
N TYR A 216 4.94 -9.85 1.13
CA TYR A 216 3.56 -10.18 0.79
C TYR A 216 3.47 -11.34 -0.20
N ALA A 217 4.20 -11.27 -1.32
CA ALA A 217 4.22 -12.34 -2.32
C ALA A 217 4.73 -13.67 -1.74
N ARG A 218 5.79 -13.63 -0.93
CA ARG A 218 6.31 -14.80 -0.23
C ARG A 218 5.27 -15.38 0.72
N ASP A 219 4.59 -14.53 1.49
CA ASP A 219 3.63 -14.95 2.50
C ASP A 219 2.40 -15.60 1.84
N GLN A 220 1.92 -15.03 0.73
CA GLN A 220 0.82 -15.58 -0.08
C GLN A 220 1.20 -16.87 -0.84
N LEU A 221 2.42 -16.97 -1.37
CA LEU A 221 2.84 -18.11 -2.21
C LEU A 221 3.41 -19.29 -1.41
N LEU A 222 4.06 -19.04 -0.27
CA LEU A 222 4.77 -20.08 0.49
C LEU A 222 4.05 -20.55 1.75
N TYR A 223 3.13 -19.76 2.32
CA TYR A 223 2.42 -20.11 3.55
C TYR A 223 0.99 -20.59 3.31
N SER A 224 0.71 -21.16 2.13
CA SER A 224 -0.60 -21.73 1.77
C SER A 224 -0.98 -22.98 2.58
N ASP A 225 -0.03 -23.62 3.27
CA ASP A 225 -0.21 -24.92 3.94
C ASP A 225 -0.44 -24.79 5.46
N ILE A 226 -0.88 -23.63 5.95
CA ILE A 226 -1.23 -23.47 7.36
C ILE A 226 -2.51 -24.24 7.65
N LYS A 227 -2.45 -25.19 8.59
CA LYS A 227 -3.62 -25.95 9.01
C LYS A 227 -4.63 -25.04 9.70
N PHE A 228 -5.88 -25.14 9.27
CA PHE A 228 -6.98 -24.41 9.90
C PHE A 228 -7.14 -24.83 11.37
N LYS A 229 -7.12 -23.85 12.28
CA LYS A 229 -7.24 -24.04 13.72
C LYS A 229 -8.69 -23.87 14.18
N ASN A 230 -9.28 -24.93 14.70
CA ASN A 230 -10.53 -24.86 15.45
C ASN A 230 -10.23 -24.30 16.85
N ILE A 231 -10.81 -23.16 17.20
CA ILE A 231 -10.71 -22.54 18.52
C ILE A 231 -11.57 -23.31 19.52
N ASP A 232 -12.80 -23.63 19.13
CA ASP A 232 -13.72 -24.44 19.93
C ASP A 232 -14.52 -25.34 19.00
N THR A 233 -14.46 -26.65 19.25
CA THR A 233 -15.16 -27.66 18.44
C THR A 233 -16.62 -27.85 18.87
N THR A 234 -16.99 -27.39 20.08
CA THR A 234 -18.31 -27.57 20.67
C THR A 234 -18.78 -26.31 21.41
N PRO A 235 -18.83 -25.15 20.75
CA PRO A 235 -19.34 -23.94 21.37
C PRO A 235 -20.83 -24.12 21.70
N THR A 236 -21.30 -23.51 22.79
CA THR A 236 -22.70 -23.63 23.24
C THR A 236 -23.30 -22.27 23.54
N LEU A 237 -24.62 -22.14 23.30
CA LEU A 237 -25.37 -20.95 23.67
C LEU A 237 -25.79 -21.04 25.16
N ALA A 238 -25.55 -19.97 25.92
CA ALA A 238 -25.95 -19.91 27.33
C ALA A 238 -27.49 -19.87 27.51
N SER A 239 -28.25 -19.39 26.52
CA SER A 239 -29.72 -19.30 26.58
C SER A 239 -30.35 -19.67 25.22
N PRO A 240 -30.31 -20.95 24.82
CA PRO A 240 -30.66 -21.37 23.46
C PRO A 240 -32.14 -21.13 23.12
N SER A 241 -33.03 -21.13 24.12
CA SER A 241 -34.48 -20.97 23.95
C SER A 241 -34.97 -19.52 24.03
N THR A 242 -34.13 -18.57 24.45
CA THR A 242 -34.52 -17.16 24.52
C THR A 242 -34.35 -16.51 23.14
N THR A 243 -35.42 -15.94 22.60
CA THR A 243 -35.32 -15.22 21.32
C THR A 243 -34.51 -13.94 21.53
N ARG A 244 -33.38 -13.81 20.82
CA ARG A 244 -32.49 -12.65 20.85
C ARG A 244 -31.97 -12.38 19.45
N VAL A 245 -32.14 -11.15 18.98
CA VAL A 245 -31.59 -10.69 17.71
C VAL A 245 -30.56 -9.62 17.99
N THR A 246 -29.33 -9.86 17.57
CA THR A 246 -28.23 -8.90 17.64
C THR A 246 -27.89 -8.43 16.23
N VAL A 247 -27.89 -7.12 16.02
CA VAL A 247 -27.43 -6.51 14.76
C VAL A 247 -26.10 -5.80 15.04
N ILE A 248 -25.03 -6.22 14.36
CA ILE A 248 -23.74 -5.55 14.39
C ILE A 248 -23.62 -4.73 13.11
N VAL A 249 -23.43 -3.41 13.25
CA VAL A 249 -23.16 -2.52 12.13
C VAL A 249 -21.67 -2.23 12.10
N VAL A 250 -20.97 -2.77 11.11
CA VAL A 250 -19.55 -2.52 10.88
C VAL A 250 -19.44 -1.28 10.00
N GLY A 251 -19.10 -0.14 10.62
CA GLY A 251 -18.87 1.11 9.91
C GLY A 251 -17.53 1.13 9.16
N GLU A 252 -17.31 2.20 8.40
CA GLU A 252 -16.12 2.38 7.57
C GLU A 252 -15.66 3.85 7.63
N THR A 253 -14.36 4.08 7.84
CA THR A 253 -13.62 5.36 7.83
C THR A 253 -14.11 6.47 8.80
N ALA A 254 -15.31 6.36 9.38
CA ALA A 254 -15.85 7.32 10.34
C ALA A 254 -14.96 7.41 11.59
N ARG A 255 -14.70 8.63 12.08
CA ARG A 255 -13.80 8.89 13.22
C ARG A 255 -14.49 9.68 14.34
N ALA A 256 -14.17 9.34 15.59
CA ALA A 256 -14.80 9.90 16.79
C ALA A 256 -14.79 11.43 16.85
N GLU A 257 -13.73 12.08 16.38
CA GLU A 257 -13.60 13.55 16.34
C GLU A 257 -14.75 14.26 15.60
N ASN A 258 -15.43 13.57 14.68
CA ASN A 258 -16.54 14.12 13.90
C ASN A 258 -17.92 13.62 14.36
N PHE A 259 -18.01 12.93 15.50
CA PHE A 259 -19.29 12.57 16.11
C PHE A 259 -19.73 13.65 17.08
N SER A 260 -20.97 14.15 16.92
CA SER A 260 -21.57 15.10 17.86
C SER A 260 -21.64 14.55 19.29
N TYR A 261 -21.76 13.23 19.45
CA TYR A 261 -21.67 12.58 20.76
C TYR A 261 -20.30 12.71 21.44
N GLN A 262 -19.23 12.95 20.69
CA GLN A 262 -17.88 13.25 21.21
C GLN A 262 -17.68 14.77 21.48
N GLY A 263 -18.68 15.60 21.22
CA GLY A 263 -18.57 17.06 21.33
C GLY A 263 -18.23 17.79 20.02
N TYR A 264 -18.34 17.13 18.87
CA TYR A 264 -18.22 17.82 17.58
C TYR A 264 -19.32 18.87 17.40
N GLU A 265 -18.95 20.08 16.97
CA GLU A 265 -19.85 21.24 16.93
C GLU A 265 -21.06 21.05 16.00
N ARG A 266 -20.92 20.25 14.93
CA ARG A 266 -22.03 19.96 14.02
C ARG A 266 -22.81 18.75 14.52
N ASN A 267 -24.14 18.83 14.48
CA ASN A 267 -25.01 17.71 14.86
C ASN A 267 -24.98 16.58 13.80
N THR A 268 -23.94 15.75 13.81
CA THR A 268 -23.75 14.62 12.90
C THR A 268 -24.54 13.37 13.29
N ASN A 269 -25.18 13.35 14.46
CA ASN A 269 -25.94 12.20 14.95
C ASN A 269 -27.43 12.49 15.18
N GLN A 270 -28.00 13.46 14.46
CA GLN A 270 -29.37 13.95 14.63
C GLN A 270 -30.46 12.86 14.70
N TYR A 271 -30.32 11.78 13.92
CA TYR A 271 -31.35 10.74 13.83
C TYR A 271 -31.31 9.73 14.98
N THR A 272 -30.17 9.60 15.69
CA THR A 272 -30.03 8.64 16.79
C THR A 272 -30.27 9.26 18.17
N GLN A 273 -30.28 10.60 18.28
CA GLN A 273 -30.45 11.30 19.55
C GLN A 273 -31.75 10.95 20.28
N LYS A 274 -32.84 10.73 19.52
CA LYS A 274 -34.14 10.34 20.07
C LYS A 274 -34.20 8.92 20.64
N HIS A 275 -33.16 8.10 20.43
CA HIS A 275 -33.14 6.68 20.77
C HIS A 275 -32.33 6.35 22.03
N ASN A 276 -31.92 7.36 22.82
CA ASN A 276 -31.14 7.19 24.06
C ASN A 276 -29.95 6.22 23.88
N VAL A 277 -29.18 6.42 22.81
CA VAL A 277 -28.05 5.56 22.48
C VAL A 277 -26.93 5.69 23.51
N THR A 278 -26.35 4.57 23.92
CA THR A 278 -25.11 4.57 24.72
C THR A 278 -23.95 4.84 23.78
N TYR A 279 -23.23 5.94 24.03
CA TYR A 279 -22.02 6.29 23.29
C TYR A 279 -20.77 5.91 24.10
N PHE A 280 -19.80 5.28 23.44
CA PHE A 280 -18.50 4.96 24.02
C PHE A 280 -17.47 5.95 23.50
N ASP A 281 -17.02 6.85 24.36
CA ASP A 281 -16.18 8.01 24.03
C ASP A 281 -14.67 7.73 24.05
N ASN A 282 -14.27 6.52 24.45
CA ASN A 282 -12.90 6.08 24.52
C ASN A 282 -12.71 4.70 23.87
N VAL A 283 -12.74 4.68 22.53
CA VAL A 283 -12.58 3.47 21.72
C VAL A 283 -11.46 3.68 20.70
N SER A 284 -10.65 2.65 20.47
CA SER A 284 -9.60 2.64 19.46
C SER A 284 -9.74 1.41 18.57
N SER A 285 -9.46 1.56 17.27
CA SER A 285 -9.49 0.47 16.32
C SER A 285 -8.28 -0.46 16.46
N CYS A 286 -8.41 -1.70 15.96
CA CYS A 286 -7.26 -2.60 15.87
C CYS A 286 -6.29 -2.23 14.73
N GLY A 287 -6.75 -1.51 13.71
CA GLY A 287 -5.91 -1.03 12.63
C GLY A 287 -6.49 0.23 11.99
N THR A 288 -5.79 0.73 10.98
CA THR A 288 -6.17 1.92 10.22
C THR A 288 -6.53 1.57 8.77
N ALA A 289 -6.87 0.31 8.51
CA ALA A 289 -7.31 -0.18 7.20
C ALA A 289 -8.29 -1.33 7.40
N THR A 290 -9.29 -1.43 6.53
CA THR A 290 -10.35 -2.44 6.57
C THR A 290 -9.77 -3.87 6.54
N ALA A 291 -8.75 -4.10 5.71
CA ALA A 291 -8.05 -5.39 5.61
C ALA A 291 -7.33 -5.82 6.90
N VAL A 292 -7.11 -4.91 7.85
CA VAL A 292 -6.52 -5.21 9.17
C VAL A 292 -7.61 -5.25 10.24
N SER A 293 -8.43 -4.18 10.31
CA SER A 293 -9.39 -3.98 11.40
C SER A 293 -10.51 -5.01 11.42
N VAL A 294 -11.09 -5.34 10.24
CA VAL A 294 -12.23 -6.26 10.16
C VAL A 294 -11.82 -7.67 10.62
N PRO A 295 -10.78 -8.32 10.09
CA PRO A 295 -10.39 -9.63 10.61
C PRO A 295 -9.97 -9.58 12.07
N CYS A 296 -9.24 -8.55 12.50
CA CYS A 296 -8.79 -8.44 13.88
C CYS A 296 -9.95 -8.40 14.88
N MET A 297 -10.95 -7.54 14.65
CA MET A 297 -12.04 -7.34 15.62
C MET A 297 -12.96 -8.55 15.76
N PHE A 298 -13.01 -9.43 14.75
CA PHE A 298 -13.75 -10.69 14.82
C PHE A 298 -12.87 -11.89 15.23
N SER A 299 -11.56 -11.70 15.35
CA SER A 299 -10.62 -12.73 15.80
C SER A 299 -10.54 -12.82 17.33
N LEU A 300 -9.94 -13.91 17.83
CA LEU A 300 -9.57 -14.03 19.25
C LEU A 300 -8.34 -13.18 19.62
N GLN A 301 -7.64 -12.62 18.64
CA GLN A 301 -6.37 -11.93 18.85
C GLN A 301 -6.59 -10.49 19.31
N THR A 302 -5.63 -9.96 20.05
CA THR A 302 -5.62 -8.55 20.46
C THR A 302 -4.87 -7.71 19.44
N HIS A 303 -5.05 -6.39 19.49
CA HIS A 303 -4.27 -5.46 18.66
C HIS A 303 -2.74 -5.69 18.74
N ALA A 304 -2.21 -5.98 19.94
CA ALA A 304 -0.76 -6.10 20.14
C ALA A 304 -0.14 -7.37 19.51
N ASN A 305 -0.94 -8.40 19.26
CA ASN A 305 -0.49 -9.70 18.74
C ASN A 305 -1.26 -10.15 17.50
N PHE A 306 -1.91 -9.22 16.80
CA PHE A 306 -2.68 -9.54 15.61
C PHE A 306 -1.76 -10.00 14.47
N SER A 307 -2.08 -11.16 13.92
CA SER A 307 -1.47 -11.79 12.77
C SER A 307 -2.57 -12.15 11.81
N ARG A 308 -2.63 -11.45 10.67
CA ARG A 308 -3.65 -11.69 9.64
C ARG A 308 -3.61 -13.12 9.15
N LEU A 309 -2.41 -13.64 8.93
CA LEU A 309 -2.20 -15.00 8.45
C LEU A 309 -2.78 -16.06 9.42
N ASP A 310 -2.55 -15.88 10.73
CA ASP A 310 -3.11 -16.80 11.72
C ASP A 310 -4.63 -16.61 11.85
N SER A 311 -5.12 -15.37 11.79
CA SER A 311 -6.55 -15.05 11.86
C SER A 311 -7.36 -15.66 10.73
N ASP A 312 -6.83 -15.65 9.50
CA ASP A 312 -7.50 -16.24 8.34
C ASP A 312 -7.54 -17.77 8.39
N ASN A 313 -6.59 -18.37 9.10
CA ASN A 313 -6.44 -19.81 9.27
C ASN A 313 -6.94 -20.32 10.63
N GLN A 314 -7.90 -19.63 11.24
CA GLN A 314 -8.59 -20.12 12.44
C GLN A 314 -10.07 -19.73 12.43
N GLN A 315 -10.84 -20.33 13.34
CA GLN A 315 -12.19 -19.87 13.60
C GLN A 315 -12.18 -18.42 14.12
N ASN A 316 -13.15 -17.64 13.67
CA ASN A 316 -13.44 -16.32 14.22
C ASN A 316 -14.74 -16.39 15.05
N VAL A 317 -15.11 -15.29 15.71
CA VAL A 317 -16.29 -15.26 16.58
C VAL A 317 -17.60 -15.56 15.83
N ILE A 318 -17.68 -15.22 14.54
CA ILE A 318 -18.88 -15.46 13.71
C ILE A 318 -19.02 -16.96 13.42
N ASP A 319 -17.92 -17.67 13.16
CA ASP A 319 -17.92 -19.13 13.03
C ASP A 319 -18.43 -19.81 14.30
N LEU A 320 -17.92 -19.38 15.46
CA LEU A 320 -18.27 -19.96 16.75
C LEU A 320 -19.74 -19.73 17.10
N ILE A 321 -20.27 -18.53 16.80
CA ILE A 321 -21.68 -18.21 17.02
C ILE A 321 -22.58 -19.09 16.14
N GLN A 322 -22.25 -19.26 14.86
CA GLN A 322 -23.00 -20.16 13.97
C GLN A 322 -22.92 -21.61 14.46
N GLN A 323 -21.72 -22.08 14.81
CA GLN A 323 -21.52 -23.46 15.26
C GLN A 323 -22.20 -23.76 16.59
N ALA A 324 -22.38 -22.74 17.46
CA ALA A 324 -23.16 -22.87 18.69
C ALA A 324 -24.68 -23.03 18.44
N GLY A 325 -25.14 -22.90 17.19
CA GLY A 325 -26.52 -23.07 16.78
C GLY A 325 -27.29 -21.76 16.63
N ALA A 326 -26.63 -20.60 16.60
CA ALA A 326 -27.29 -19.34 16.27
C ALA A 326 -27.49 -19.21 14.76
N ASP A 327 -28.56 -18.50 14.38
CA ASP A 327 -28.78 -18.09 13.01
C ASP A 327 -27.87 -16.90 12.68
N VAL A 328 -27.08 -16.98 11.60
CA VAL A 328 -26.10 -15.94 11.23
C VAL A 328 -26.36 -15.46 9.82
N LEU A 329 -26.29 -14.14 9.61
CA LEU A 329 -26.23 -13.52 8.29
C LEU A 329 -25.20 -12.39 8.27
N TRP A 330 -24.32 -12.39 7.28
CA TRP A 330 -23.51 -11.24 6.92
C TRP A 330 -24.08 -10.57 5.65
N VAL A 331 -24.29 -9.26 5.68
CA VAL A 331 -24.66 -8.46 4.50
C VAL A 331 -23.57 -7.44 4.24
N ASP A 332 -22.95 -7.51 3.07
CA ASP A 332 -21.80 -6.70 2.71
C ASP A 332 -22.15 -5.66 1.64
N ASN A 333 -21.89 -4.39 1.94
CA ASN A 333 -21.95 -3.28 1.00
C ASN A 333 -20.59 -2.58 0.85
N ASN A 334 -19.49 -3.23 1.24
CA ASN A 334 -18.12 -2.70 1.16
C ASN A 334 -17.34 -3.52 0.11
N SER A 335 -16.02 -3.40 0.06
CA SER A 335 -15.11 -4.21 -0.76
C SER A 335 -14.96 -5.66 -0.23
N GLY A 336 -15.96 -6.18 0.48
CA GLY A 336 -16.00 -7.52 1.05
C GLY A 336 -15.58 -7.63 2.51
N CYS A 337 -15.95 -8.76 3.12
CA CYS A 337 -15.81 -9.05 4.55
C CYS A 337 -14.41 -9.50 5.02
N LYS A 338 -13.39 -9.40 4.14
CA LYS A 338 -11.98 -9.70 4.46
C LYS A 338 -11.80 -11.06 5.15
N ASN A 339 -12.37 -12.11 4.54
CA ASN A 339 -12.38 -13.50 5.00
C ASN A 339 -13.16 -13.82 6.30
N VAL A 340 -13.72 -12.83 6.99
CA VAL A 340 -14.47 -13.08 8.24
C VAL A 340 -15.76 -13.87 7.99
N CYS A 341 -16.47 -13.55 6.92
CA CYS A 341 -17.76 -14.14 6.59
C CYS A 341 -17.69 -15.40 5.70
N SER A 342 -16.49 -15.89 5.37
CA SER A 342 -16.30 -16.93 4.35
C SER A 342 -16.96 -18.28 4.66
N ARG A 343 -17.38 -18.51 5.90
CA ARG A 343 -17.96 -19.78 6.38
C ARG A 343 -19.38 -19.63 6.94
N VAL A 344 -20.03 -18.49 6.70
CA VAL A 344 -21.40 -18.21 7.14
C VAL A 344 -22.26 -17.68 5.98
N PRO A 345 -23.60 -17.79 6.04
CA PRO A 345 -24.49 -17.19 5.05
C PRO A 345 -24.17 -15.71 4.84
N THR A 346 -23.83 -15.37 3.61
CA THR A 346 -23.38 -14.02 3.23
C THR A 346 -24.17 -13.53 2.02
N THR A 347 -24.58 -12.26 2.04
CA THR A 347 -25.20 -11.56 0.93
C THR A 347 -24.36 -10.35 0.58
N ASN A 348 -23.86 -10.27 -0.65
CA ASN A 348 -23.22 -9.05 -1.15
C ASN A 348 -24.28 -8.20 -1.85
N ILE A 349 -24.28 -6.89 -1.59
CA ILE A 349 -25.16 -5.95 -2.29
C ILE A 349 -24.72 -5.88 -3.76
N ASP A 350 -25.68 -6.13 -4.66
CA ASP A 350 -25.45 -5.97 -6.10
C ASP A 350 -25.54 -4.50 -6.48
N THR A 351 -24.41 -3.95 -6.92
CA THR A 351 -24.26 -2.53 -7.30
C THR A 351 -25.04 -2.13 -8.56
N LYS A 352 -25.69 -3.08 -9.22
CA LYS A 352 -26.51 -2.84 -10.42
C LYS A 352 -28.01 -3.05 -10.20
N ALA A 353 -28.40 -3.56 -9.03
CA ALA A 353 -29.77 -4.03 -8.79
C ALA A 353 -30.72 -2.96 -8.20
N SER A 354 -30.22 -1.77 -7.86
CA SER A 354 -30.98 -0.75 -7.14
C SER A 354 -30.64 0.66 -7.60
N GLU A 355 -31.62 1.56 -7.50
CA GLU A 355 -31.46 3.01 -7.71
C GLU A 355 -30.56 3.66 -6.64
N LEU A 356 -30.32 2.95 -5.53
CA LEU A 356 -29.36 3.36 -4.49
C LEU A 356 -27.91 3.20 -4.94
N CYS A 357 -27.67 2.66 -6.13
CA CYS A 357 -26.35 2.30 -6.63
C CYS A 357 -26.02 2.99 -7.95
N ASP A 358 -24.75 3.30 -8.17
CA ASP A 358 -24.25 3.95 -9.39
C ASP A 358 -23.53 2.96 -10.34
N GLY A 359 -23.67 1.66 -10.09
CA GLY A 359 -22.96 0.59 -10.79
C GLY A 359 -21.57 0.28 -10.21
N LYS A 360 -21.06 1.07 -9.26
CA LYS A 360 -19.79 0.87 -8.57
C LYS A 360 -19.96 0.74 -7.06
N TYR A 361 -20.79 1.59 -6.49
CA TYR A 361 -21.09 1.67 -5.07
C TYR A 361 -22.59 1.79 -4.86
N CYS A 362 -23.04 1.51 -3.62
CA CYS A 362 -24.41 1.75 -3.19
C CYS A 362 -24.43 2.55 -1.90
N PHE A 363 -25.45 3.39 -1.73
CA PHE A 363 -25.80 3.90 -0.42
C PHE A 363 -26.12 2.74 0.54
N ASP A 364 -25.68 2.86 1.79
CA ASP A 364 -25.87 1.82 2.83
C ASP A 364 -27.34 1.54 3.15
N GLU A 365 -28.27 2.39 2.70
CA GLU A 365 -29.71 2.10 2.71
C GLU A 365 -30.04 0.76 2.00
N ALA A 366 -29.20 0.32 1.05
CA ALA A 366 -29.34 -0.97 0.38
C ALA A 366 -29.27 -2.17 1.35
N LEU A 367 -28.61 -2.01 2.51
CA LEU A 367 -28.52 -3.04 3.56
C LEU A 367 -29.88 -3.29 4.25
N LEU A 368 -30.82 -2.34 4.19
CA LEU A 368 -32.10 -2.43 4.89
C LEU A 368 -33.04 -3.49 4.30
N ALA A 369 -32.97 -3.75 2.99
CA ALA A 369 -33.82 -4.76 2.36
C ALA A 369 -33.43 -6.20 2.80
N PRO A 370 -32.16 -6.63 2.73
CA PRO A 370 -31.71 -7.89 3.31
C PRO A 370 -31.98 -8.00 4.81
N LEU A 371 -31.77 -6.91 5.57
CA LEU A 371 -32.07 -6.88 7.01
C LEU A 371 -33.56 -7.17 7.27
N LYS A 372 -34.46 -6.46 6.59
CA LYS A 372 -35.92 -6.66 6.74
C LYS A 372 -36.33 -8.08 6.37
N HIS A 373 -35.77 -8.63 5.30
CA HIS A 373 -36.03 -10.02 4.90
C HIS A 373 -35.56 -11.01 5.97
N LYS A 374 -34.38 -10.80 6.55
CA LYS A 374 -33.84 -11.67 7.61
C LYS A 374 -34.69 -11.60 8.88
N LEU A 375 -35.05 -10.40 9.33
CA LEU A 375 -35.88 -10.20 10.52
C LEU A 375 -37.28 -10.84 10.40
N ALA A 376 -37.82 -10.94 9.18
CA ALA A 376 -39.09 -11.61 8.94
C ALA A 376 -38.99 -13.15 8.88
N ASN A 377 -37.77 -13.70 8.72
CA ASN A 377 -37.53 -15.12 8.45
C ASN A 377 -36.39 -15.67 9.33
N LEU A 378 -36.50 -15.49 10.65
CA LEU A 378 -35.54 -16.04 11.61
C LEU A 378 -35.63 -17.57 11.64
N SER A 379 -34.49 -18.25 11.49
CA SER A 379 -34.46 -19.72 11.52
C SER A 379 -34.15 -20.29 12.91
N GLN A 380 -33.61 -19.47 13.82
CA GLN A 380 -33.29 -19.84 15.20
C GLN A 380 -33.69 -18.73 16.18
N ALA A 381 -33.84 -19.07 17.46
CA ALA A 381 -34.16 -18.11 18.52
C ALA A 381 -33.05 -17.07 18.72
N ASN A 382 -31.79 -17.49 18.71
CA ASN A 382 -30.64 -16.60 18.77
C ASN A 382 -30.19 -16.29 17.34
N THR A 383 -30.19 -15.02 16.95
CA THR A 383 -29.79 -14.56 15.61
C THR A 383 -28.74 -13.46 15.70
N LEU A 384 -27.70 -13.56 14.89
CA LEU A 384 -26.71 -12.52 14.64
C LEU A 384 -26.81 -12.04 13.19
N ILE A 385 -26.95 -10.74 12.99
CA ILE A 385 -26.93 -10.11 11.67
C ILE A 385 -25.79 -9.10 11.65
N VAL A 386 -24.86 -9.23 10.71
CA VAL A 386 -23.80 -8.25 10.49
C VAL A 386 -24.12 -7.44 9.24
N LEU A 387 -24.11 -6.12 9.35
CA LEU A 387 -24.28 -5.18 8.25
C LEU A 387 -22.95 -4.44 8.07
N HIS A 388 -22.23 -4.72 6.98
CA HIS A 388 -20.95 -4.10 6.69
C HIS A 388 -21.13 -2.95 5.69
N MET A 389 -20.94 -1.74 6.19
CA MET A 389 -21.23 -0.49 5.50
C MET A 389 -20.06 -0.03 4.64
N MET A 390 -20.37 0.73 3.58
CA MET A 390 -19.41 1.59 2.90
C MET A 390 -19.09 2.85 3.72
N GLY A 391 -20.05 3.31 4.53
CA GLY A 391 -19.83 4.33 5.56
C GLY A 391 -19.28 5.65 5.03
N SER A 392 -18.17 6.10 5.59
CA SER A 392 -17.49 7.36 5.23
C SER A 392 -16.24 7.14 4.37
N HIS A 393 -16.18 6.03 3.62
CA HIS A 393 -15.05 5.71 2.75
C HIS A 393 -14.80 6.84 1.74
N GLY A 394 -13.53 7.20 1.51
CA GLY A 394 -13.11 8.16 0.49
C GLY A 394 -12.38 7.49 -0.69
N PRO A 395 -11.61 8.24 -1.48
CA PRO A 395 -11.66 9.69 -1.63
C PRO A 395 -13.00 10.18 -2.20
#